data_AF-A0A1B6NQB2-F1
#
_entry.id   AF-A0A1B6NQB2-F1
#
_cell.length_a   1.000
_cell.length_b   1.000
_cell.length_c   1.000
_cell.angle_alpha   90.00
_cell.angle_beta   90.00
_cell.angle_gamma   90.00
#
_symmetry.space_group_name_H-M   'P 1'
#
loop_
_entity.id
_entity.type
_entity.pdbx_description
1 polymer ?
#
loop_
_entity_poly.entity_id
_entity_poly.type
_entity_poly.pdbx_seq_one_letter_code
_entity_poly.pdbx_strand_id
1 'polypeptide(L)'
;MRELIEKHGGGVRGGWKNLKAVIPGGASCPILTAEQCENAIMDYDGMRDLKSSFGTACMIVMDQDTDVIKAVWRLSKFFKHESCGQCTPCR
;
A
#
# COMPACT_ATOMS: atom_id res chain seq x y z
N MET A 1 7.29 10.10 -0.09
CA MET A 1 6.09 9.49 -0.71
C MET A 1 5.25 10.54 -1.40
N ARG A 2 4.81 11.58 -0.69
CA ARG A 2 4.02 12.68 -1.26
C ARG A 2 4.59 13.26 -2.55
N GLU A 3 5.90 13.54 -2.60
CA GLU A 3 6.55 14.01 -3.84
C GLU A 3 6.31 13.04 -5.01
N LEU A 4 6.49 11.73 -4.81
CA LEU A 4 6.30 10.74 -5.87
C LEU A 4 4.86 10.75 -6.38
N ILE A 5 3.88 10.80 -5.48
CA ILE A 5 2.46 10.81 -5.86
C ILE A 5 2.08 12.11 -6.57
N GLU A 6 2.42 13.27 -6.00
CA GLU A 6 1.98 14.58 -6.51
C GLU A 6 2.75 15.00 -7.77
N LYS A 7 4.06 14.78 -7.83
CA LYS A 7 4.91 15.24 -8.95
C LYS A 7 4.98 14.24 -10.10
N HIS A 8 5.05 12.95 -9.79
CA HIS A 8 5.26 11.90 -10.79
C HIS A 8 4.02 11.04 -11.07
N GLY A 9 3.14 10.88 -10.08
CA GLY A 9 1.89 10.12 -10.20
C GLY A 9 0.67 10.94 -10.64
N GLY A 10 0.81 12.26 -10.80
CA GLY A 10 -0.30 13.15 -11.16
C GLY A 10 -1.24 13.50 -10.00
N GLY A 11 -0.86 13.18 -8.76
CA GLY A 11 -1.63 13.45 -7.56
C GLY A 11 -2.67 12.38 -7.22
N VAL A 12 -3.21 12.47 -6.01
CA VAL A 12 -4.35 11.64 -5.58
C VAL A 12 -5.60 12.13 -6.31
N ARG A 13 -6.47 11.22 -6.75
CA ARG A 13 -7.78 11.60 -7.33
C ARG A 13 -8.56 12.46 -6.31
N GLY A 14 -8.94 13.68 -6.69
CA GLY A 14 -9.58 14.64 -5.78
C GLY A 14 -8.60 15.43 -4.87
N GLY A 15 -7.29 15.32 -5.10
CA GLY A 15 -6.24 16.01 -4.38
C GLY A 15 -5.76 15.28 -3.13
N TRP A 16 -4.62 15.70 -2.58
CA TRP A 16 -3.94 15.03 -1.46
C TRP A 16 -4.83 14.80 -0.22
N LYS A 17 -5.72 15.73 0.10
CA LYS A 17 -6.68 15.60 1.22
C LYS A 17 -7.67 14.44 1.04
N ASN A 18 -7.86 13.97 -0.19
CA ASN A 18 -8.68 12.81 -0.51
C ASN A 18 -7.93 11.48 -0.35
N LEU A 19 -6.67 11.48 0.10
CA LEU A 19 -5.94 10.26 0.40
C LEU A 19 -6.56 9.57 1.63
N LYS A 20 -6.80 8.26 1.51
CA LYS A 20 -7.18 7.41 2.63
C LYS A 20 -6.01 6.58 3.11
N ALA A 21 -5.33 5.91 2.18
CA ALA A 21 -4.25 4.99 2.51
C ALA A 21 -3.38 4.66 1.30
N VAL A 22 -2.18 4.14 1.54
CA VAL A 22 -1.26 3.65 0.51
C VAL A 22 -0.69 2.31 0.92
N ILE A 23 -0.62 1.35 -0.01
CA ILE A 23 0.26 0.19 0.12
C ILE A 23 1.56 0.55 -0.61
N PRO A 24 2.69 0.75 0.09
CA PRO A 24 3.88 1.36 -0.51
C PRO A 24 4.66 0.44 -1.46
N GLY A 25 4.72 -0.85 -1.14
CA GLY A 25 5.65 -1.79 -1.78
C GLY A 25 5.03 -2.97 -2.52
N GLY A 26 3.76 -2.86 -2.93
CA GLY A 26 2.98 -3.94 -3.53
C GLY A 26 2.17 -4.73 -2.49
N ALA A 27 1.34 -5.65 -2.97
CA ALA A 27 0.28 -6.32 -2.18
C ALA A 27 0.76 -7.06 -0.92
N SER A 28 2.06 -7.41 -0.83
CA SER A 28 2.67 -8.06 0.33
C SER A 28 3.04 -7.10 1.46
N CYS A 29 2.96 -5.78 1.23
CA CYS A 29 3.39 -4.77 2.19
C CYS A 29 2.20 -4.28 3.04
N PRO A 30 2.39 -4.03 4.35
CA PRO A 30 1.37 -3.43 5.19
C PRO A 30 0.92 -2.06 4.69
N ILE A 31 -0.37 -1.77 4.86
CA ILE A 31 -0.99 -0.51 4.50
C ILE A 31 -0.52 0.63 5.43
N LEU A 32 -0.29 1.82 4.87
CA LEU A 32 -0.02 3.06 5.60
C LEU A 32 -1.25 3.96 5.57
N THR A 33 -1.53 4.62 6.69
CA THR A 33 -2.58 5.64 6.78
C THR A 33 -2.16 6.91 6.05
N ALA A 34 -3.14 7.75 5.65
CA ALA A 34 -2.85 9.04 5.04
C ALA A 34 -1.89 9.91 5.87
N GLU A 35 -2.01 9.89 7.20
CA GLU A 35 -1.11 10.61 8.12
C GLU A 35 0.34 10.12 8.03
N GLN A 36 0.54 8.80 8.02
CA GLN A 36 1.87 8.21 7.86
C GLN A 36 2.48 8.54 6.50
N CYS A 37 1.66 8.67 5.45
CA CYS A 37 2.09 8.96 4.09
C CYS A 37 2.63 10.38 3.88
N GLU A 38 2.29 11.33 4.76
CA GLU A 38 2.64 12.76 4.63
C GLU A 38 4.16 12.96 4.47
N ASN A 39 4.92 12.37 5.39
CA ASN A 39 6.39 12.51 5.48
C ASN A 39 7.14 11.18 5.25
N ALA A 40 6.43 10.13 4.80
CA ALA A 40 7.03 8.82 4.54
C ALA A 40 8.16 8.91 3.49
N ILE A 41 9.35 8.43 3.84
CA ILE A 41 10.48 8.26 2.91
C ILE A 41 10.35 6.90 2.24
N MET A 42 10.39 6.87 0.90
CA MET A 42 10.21 5.65 0.11
C MET A 42 11.54 4.93 -0.11
N ASP A 43 12.05 4.32 0.95
CA ASP A 43 13.20 3.43 0.96
C ASP A 43 12.96 2.27 1.96
N TYR A 44 13.94 1.38 2.11
CA TYR A 44 13.81 0.20 2.97
C TYR A 44 13.65 0.56 4.45
N ASP A 45 14.46 1.48 4.97
CA ASP A 45 14.50 1.81 6.39
C ASP A 45 13.31 2.69 6.80
N GLY A 46 12.97 3.70 6.01
CA GLY A 46 11.82 4.56 6.26
C GLY A 46 10.49 3.80 6.24
N MET A 47 10.35 2.80 5.37
CA MET A 47 9.16 1.94 5.39
C MET A 47 9.14 1.00 6.59
N ARG A 48 10.30 0.49 7.01
CA ARG A 48 10.43 -0.35 8.19
C ARG A 48 10.06 0.40 9.47
N ASP A 49 10.47 1.65 9.61
CA ASP A 49 10.16 2.50 10.76
C ASP A 49 8.65 2.76 10.91
N LEU A 50 7.93 2.78 9.78
CA LEU A 50 6.47 2.89 9.74
C LEU A 50 5.75 1.54 9.92
N LYS A 51 6.48 0.46 10.23
CA LYS A 51 5.97 -0.92 10.32
C LYS A 51 5.35 -1.42 9.01
N SER A 52 5.87 -0.94 7.88
CA SER A 52 5.56 -1.44 6.54
C SER A 52 6.83 -1.97 5.86
N SER A 53 6.83 -2.08 4.53
CA SER A 53 7.96 -2.54 3.74
C SER A 53 8.00 -1.85 2.38
N PHE A 54 9.21 -1.63 1.86
CA PHE A 54 9.43 -1.05 0.54
C PHE A 54 9.06 -2.00 -0.61
N GLY A 55 9.18 -3.32 -0.39
CA GLY A 55 8.79 -4.35 -1.35
C GLY A 55 9.33 -4.10 -2.76
N THR A 56 8.45 -4.17 -3.76
CA THR A 56 8.80 -3.92 -5.17
C THR A 56 8.69 -2.44 -5.57
N ALA A 57 8.50 -1.54 -4.60
CA ALA A 57 8.16 -0.13 -4.82
C ALA A 57 6.89 0.11 -5.66
N CYS A 58 6.00 -0.90 -5.75
CA CYS A 58 4.72 -0.76 -6.44
C CYS A 58 3.69 -0.12 -5.50
N MET A 59 3.59 1.21 -5.55
CA MET A 59 2.64 1.94 -4.72
C MET A 59 1.21 1.76 -5.23
N ILE A 60 0.31 1.36 -4.34
CA ILE A 60 -1.14 1.30 -4.58
C ILE A 60 -1.78 2.41 -3.74
N VAL A 61 -2.29 3.45 -4.40
CA VAL A 61 -2.90 4.62 -3.77
C VAL A 61 -4.41 4.43 -3.68
N MET A 62 -4.99 4.66 -2.50
CA MET A 62 -6.43 4.52 -2.24
C MET A 62 -6.99 5.84 -1.67
N ASP A 63 -8.06 6.32 -2.29
CA ASP A 63 -8.74 7.56 -1.89
C ASP A 63 -9.90 7.32 -0.91
N GLN A 64 -10.60 8.40 -0.50
CA GLN A 64 -11.71 8.30 0.45
C GLN A 64 -12.93 7.54 -0.07
N ASP A 65 -13.06 7.33 -1.37
CA ASP A 65 -14.16 6.54 -1.96
C ASP A 65 -13.88 5.02 -1.91
N THR A 66 -12.63 4.64 -1.60
CA THR A 66 -12.22 3.23 -1.59
C THR A 66 -12.67 2.47 -0.33
N ASP A 67 -13.36 1.34 -0.51
CA ASP A 67 -13.54 0.35 0.57
C ASP A 67 -12.24 -0.44 0.78
N VAL A 68 -11.45 0.01 1.75
CA VAL A 68 -10.13 -0.57 2.07
C VAL A 68 -10.25 -2.00 2.58
N ILE A 69 -11.33 -2.34 3.31
CA ILE A 69 -11.54 -3.71 3.80
C ILE A 69 -11.77 -4.65 2.62
N LYS A 70 -12.60 -4.24 1.66
CA LYS A 70 -12.83 -5.02 0.43
C LYS A 70 -11.58 -5.12 -0.43
N ALA A 71 -10.78 -4.05 -0.51
CA ALA A 71 -9.50 -4.08 -1.23
C ALA A 71 -8.53 -5.10 -0.61
N VAL A 72 -8.33 -5.05 0.71
CA VAL A 72 -7.48 -6.01 1.43
C VAL A 72 -8.03 -7.43 1.31
N TRP A 73 -9.35 -7.63 1.46
CA TRP A 73 -9.97 -8.94 1.25
C TRP A 73 -9.69 -9.48 -0.17
N ARG A 74 -9.74 -8.61 -1.19
CA ARG A 74 -9.44 -9.00 -2.57
C ARG A 74 -7.97 -9.40 -2.74
N LEU A 75 -7.05 -8.76 -2.04
CA LEU A 75 -5.62 -9.14 -1.98
C LEU A 75 -5.44 -10.49 -1.25
N SER A 76 -6.10 -10.70 -0.11
CA SER A 76 -6.07 -12.01 0.58
C SER A 76 -6.61 -13.13 -0.30
N LYS A 77 -7.68 -12.87 -1.08
CA LYS A 77 -8.19 -13.82 -2.07
C LYS A 77 -7.19 -14.09 -3.20
N PHE A 78 -6.42 -13.08 -3.62
CA PHE A 78 -5.33 -13.25 -4.60
C PHE A 78 -4.23 -14.16 -4.04
N PHE A 79 -3.74 -13.89 -2.82
CA PHE A 79 -2.72 -14.74 -2.20
C PHE A 79 -3.18 -16.18 -1.99
N LYS A 80 -4.46 -16.40 -1.67
CA LYS A 80 -5.03 -17.76 -1.62
C LYS A 80 -5.04 -18.44 -2.99
N HIS A 81 -5.33 -17.71 -4.06
CA HIS A 81 -5.41 -18.28 -5.41
C HIS A 81 -4.02 -18.63 -5.95
N GLU A 82 -3.03 -17.78 -5.70
CA GLU A 82 -1.65 -17.92 -6.19
C GLU A 82 -0.72 -18.67 -5.20
N SER A 83 -1.27 -19.23 -4.12
CA SER A 83 -0.47 -20.02 -3.16
C SER A 83 0.04 -21.29 -3.83
N CYS A 84 1.33 -21.60 -3.66
CA CYS A 84 1.90 -22.87 -4.11
C CYS A 84 1.35 -24.09 -3.34
N GLY A 85 0.69 -23.86 -2.21
CA GLY A 85 0.05 -24.91 -1.41
C GLY A 85 1.02 -25.81 -0.63
N GLN A 86 2.30 -25.44 -0.48
CA GLN A 86 3.30 -26.30 0.15
C GLN A 86 3.11 -26.44 1.68
N CYS A 87 3.08 -25.32 2.41
CA CYS A 87 3.07 -25.31 3.88
C CYS A 87 1.66 -25.15 4.45
N THR A 88 1.29 -25.96 5.45
CA THR A 88 -0.04 -25.95 6.10
C THR A 88 -0.52 -24.56 6.59
N PRO A 89 0.33 -23.67 7.13
CA PRO A 89 -0.14 -22.34 7.54
C PRO A 89 -0.59 -21.43 6.39
N CYS A 90 -0.14 -21.70 5.16
CA CYS A 90 -0.39 -20.86 3.99
C CYS A 90 -1.38 -21.48 2.98
N ARG A 91 -1.46 -22.82 2.88
CA ARG A 91 -2.41 -23.53 2.01
C ARG A 91 -3.85 -23.40 2.51
#